data_AF-A0A645B893-F1
#
_entry.id   AF-A0A645B893-F1
#
_cell.length_a   1.000
_cell.length_b   1.000
_cell.length_c   1.000
_cell.angle_alpha   90.00
_cell.angle_beta   90.00
_cell.angle_gamma   90.00
#
_symmetry.space_group_name_H-M   'P 1'
#
loop_
_entity.id
_entity.type
_entity.pdbx_description
1 polymer ?
#
loop_
_entity_poly.entity_id
_entity_poly.type
_entity_poly.pdbx_seq_one_letter_code
_entity_poly.pdbx_strand_id
1 'polypeptide(L)'
;MLERLIEITLPPIIALAELIGIFVVTVSVLRAFWHYFVTLFKIGGKKYPIKFELANGLAMGLEFKMAAEILKTVQVRSLEELLVLGAIILLRALLSFMIHVEVKQGRDETEILDMKCAIREEEKQQEEDQRKRDLFD
;
A
#
# COMPACT_ATOMS: atom_id res chain seq x y z
N MET A 1 -22.56 4.08 36.44
CA MET A 1 -22.86 5.24 35.55
C MET A 1 -22.00 5.22 34.30
N LEU A 2 -20.68 4.97 34.41
CA LEU A 2 -19.75 4.84 33.26
C LEU A 2 -20.09 3.69 32.29
N GLU A 3 -20.44 2.50 32.75
CA GLU A 3 -20.80 1.37 31.87
C GLU A 3 -21.99 1.68 30.96
N ARG A 4 -23.04 2.29 31.51
CA ARG A 4 -24.24 2.69 30.76
C ARG A 4 -23.94 3.79 29.73
N LEU A 5 -22.96 4.65 30.02
CA LEU A 5 -22.50 5.67 29.09
C LEU A 5 -21.70 5.06 27.92
N ILE A 6 -20.87 4.06 28.21
CA ILE A 6 -20.10 3.29 27.22
C ILE A 6 -21.04 2.51 26.30
N GLU A 7 -22.01 1.77 26.85
CA GLU A 7 -22.98 1.00 26.05
C GLU A 7 -23.81 1.84 25.08
N ILE A 8 -24.10 3.10 25.41
CA ILE A 8 -24.86 4.01 24.56
C ILE A 8 -23.97 4.70 23.52
N THR A 9 -22.74 5.06 23.91
CA THR A 9 -21.88 5.95 23.11
C THR A 9 -20.95 5.17 22.17
N LEU A 10 -20.44 4.01 22.57
CA LEU A 10 -19.50 3.23 21.74
C LEU A 10 -20.12 2.69 20.45
N PRO A 11 -21.32 2.07 20.45
CA PRO A 11 -21.88 1.48 19.23
C PRO A 11 -21.99 2.45 18.04
N PRO A 12 -22.52 3.68 18.20
CA PRO A 12 -22.54 4.63 17.09
C PRO A 12 -21.14 5.07 16.65
N ILE A 13 -20.17 5.21 17.57
CA ILE A 13 -18.79 5.57 17.22
C ILE A 13 -18.12 4.45 16.42
N ILE A 14 -18.28 3.20 16.84
CA ILE A 14 -17.74 2.02 16.15
C ILE A 14 -18.33 1.95 14.73
N ALA A 15 -19.64 2.08 14.60
CA ALA A 15 -20.32 2.07 13.31
C ALA A 15 -19.83 3.21 12.39
N LEU A 16 -19.62 4.40 12.95
CA LEU A 16 -19.09 5.55 12.20
C LEU A 16 -17.65 5.27 11.71
N ALA A 17 -16.80 4.72 12.58
CA ALA A 17 -15.43 4.38 12.24
C ALA A 17 -15.34 3.28 11.16
N GLU A 18 -16.20 2.26 11.25
CA GLU A 18 -16.33 1.23 10.21
C GLU A 18 -16.79 1.85 8.88
N LEU A 19 -17.79 2.73 8.93
CA LEU A 19 -18.32 3.39 7.74
C LEU A 19 -17.28 4.27 7.05
N ILE A 20 -16.47 5.01 7.81
CA ILE A 20 -15.34 5.78 7.28
C ILE A 20 -14.31 4.85 6.64
N GLY A 21 -13.93 3.76 7.31
CA GLY A 21 -12.97 2.80 6.76
C GLY A 21 -13.45 2.18 5.45
N ILE A 22 -14.72 1.75 5.38
CA ILE A 22 -15.35 1.22 4.16
C ILE A 22 -15.38 2.29 3.06
N PHE A 23 -15.75 3.52 3.41
CA PHE A 23 -15.83 4.63 2.47
C PHE A 23 -14.47 4.93 1.83
N VAL A 24 -13.41 5.07 2.64
CA VAL A 24 -12.04 5.32 2.17
C VAL A 24 -11.57 4.21 1.24
N VAL A 25 -11.69 2.94 1.65
CA VAL A 25 -11.34 1.80 0.79
C VAL A 25 -12.09 1.85 -0.53
N THR A 26 -13.41 2.08 -0.47
CA THR A 26 -14.26 2.08 -1.67
C THR A 26 -13.86 3.19 -2.63
N VAL A 27 -13.67 4.41 -2.15
CA VAL A 27 -13.26 5.55 -3.00
C VAL A 27 -11.89 5.32 -3.61
N SER A 28 -10.92 4.82 -2.83
CA SER A 28 -9.57 4.53 -3.34
C SER A 28 -9.57 3.44 -4.41
N VAL A 29 -10.33 2.35 -4.21
CA VAL A 29 -10.47 1.28 -5.20
C VAL A 29 -11.17 1.79 -6.46
N LEU A 30 -12.27 2.54 -6.32
CA LEU A 30 -13.00 3.11 -7.47
C LEU A 30 -12.14 4.07 -8.28
N ARG A 31 -11.37 4.94 -7.63
CA ARG A 31 -10.43 5.86 -8.32
C ARG A 31 -9.35 5.08 -9.06
N ALA A 32 -8.71 4.12 -8.40
CA ALA A 32 -7.68 3.29 -9.03
C ALA A 32 -8.24 2.49 -10.22
N PHE A 33 -9.44 1.94 -10.08
CA PHE A 33 -10.12 1.20 -11.14
C PHE A 33 -10.50 2.10 -12.33
N TRP A 34 -11.03 3.29 -12.07
CA TRP A 34 -11.35 4.27 -13.11
C TRP A 34 -10.10 4.69 -13.89
N HIS A 35 -9.01 5.01 -13.19
CA HIS A 35 -7.73 5.34 -13.82
C HIS A 35 -7.15 4.17 -14.61
N TYR A 36 -7.28 2.94 -14.11
CA TYR A 36 -6.88 1.74 -14.83
C TYR A 36 -7.66 1.59 -16.14
N PHE A 37 -8.99 1.72 -16.09
CA PHE A 37 -9.86 1.60 -17.26
C PHE A 37 -9.57 2.69 -18.31
N VAL A 38 -9.42 3.95 -17.88
CA VAL A 38 -9.07 5.06 -18.78
C VAL A 38 -7.69 4.87 -19.42
N THR A 39 -6.71 4.36 -18.67
CA THR A 39 -5.36 4.07 -19.19
C THR A 39 -5.38 2.90 -20.16
N LEU A 40 -6.24 1.89 -19.93
CA LEU A 40 -6.39 0.74 -20.83
C LEU A 40 -6.99 1.17 -22.19
N PHE A 41 -7.95 2.10 -22.18
CA PHE A 41 -8.57 2.63 -23.40
C PHE A 41 -7.71 3.69 -24.12
N LYS A 42 -6.79 4.36 -23.41
CA LYS A 42 -5.80 5.26 -24.02
C LYS A 42 -4.51 4.50 -24.33
N ILE A 43 -4.38 4.06 -25.58
CA ILE A 43 -3.15 3.53 -26.19
C ILE A 43 -2.06 4.63 -26.10
N GLY A 44 -1.25 4.67 -25.03
CA GLY A 44 -0.21 5.69 -24.91
C GLY A 44 0.38 5.91 -23.52
N GLY A 45 1.30 5.02 -23.11
CA GLY A 45 2.65 5.43 -22.72
C GLY A 45 2.94 6.14 -21.39
N LYS A 46 2.03 6.24 -20.41
CA LYS A 46 2.39 6.78 -19.08
C LYS A 46 2.18 5.75 -17.97
N LYS A 47 3.28 5.36 -17.31
CA LYS A 47 3.31 4.59 -16.05
C LYS A 47 2.71 5.47 -14.94
N TYR A 48 1.39 5.52 -14.83
CA TYR A 48 0.75 6.16 -13.69
C TYR A 48 0.94 5.27 -12.45
N PRO A 49 1.36 5.81 -11.29
CA PRO A 49 1.63 5.00 -10.09
C PRO A 49 0.34 4.56 -9.38
N ILE A 50 -0.58 3.92 -10.11
CA ILE A 50 -1.88 3.43 -9.63
C ILE A 50 -1.70 2.50 -8.41
N LYS A 51 -0.62 1.71 -8.40
CA LYS A 51 -0.28 0.81 -7.29
C LYS A 51 -0.06 1.56 -5.97
N PHE A 52 0.54 2.75 -6.01
CA PHE A 52 0.84 3.53 -4.81
C PHE A 52 -0.44 4.15 -4.22
N GLU A 53 -1.29 4.75 -5.05
CA GLU A 53 -2.55 5.34 -4.60
C GLU A 53 -3.51 4.28 -4.03
N LEU A 54 -3.57 3.10 -4.67
CA LEU A 54 -4.34 1.97 -4.17
C LEU A 54 -3.77 1.44 -2.84
N ALA A 55 -2.44 1.26 -2.74
CA ALA A 55 -1.81 0.77 -1.51
C ALA A 55 -2.03 1.71 -0.32
N ASN A 56 -1.88 3.03 -0.52
CA ASN A 56 -2.14 4.02 0.53
C ASN A 56 -3.61 4.07 0.94
N GLY A 57 -4.52 4.04 -0.04
CA GLY A 57 -5.96 4.06 0.23
C GLY A 57 -6.44 2.81 0.98
N LEU A 58 -5.92 1.64 0.58
CA LEU A 58 -6.16 0.40 1.29
C LEU A 58 -5.62 0.50 2.71
N ALA A 59 -4.35 0.83 2.91
CA ALA A 59 -3.71 0.97 4.22
C ALA A 59 -4.49 1.89 5.16
N MET A 60 -4.87 3.07 4.71
CA MET A 60 -5.67 4.03 5.48
C MET A 60 -7.02 3.43 5.90
N GLY A 61 -7.72 2.77 4.98
CA GLY A 61 -8.97 2.07 5.31
C GLY A 61 -8.78 0.89 6.26
N LEU A 62 -7.60 0.24 6.24
CA LEU A 62 -7.25 -0.79 7.22
C LEU A 62 -7.05 -0.21 8.62
N GLU A 63 -6.39 0.94 8.73
CA GLU A 63 -6.16 1.63 10.01
C GLU A 63 -7.49 2.05 10.65
N PHE A 64 -8.42 2.61 9.88
CA PHE A 64 -9.77 2.96 10.37
C PHE A 64 -10.57 1.73 10.80
N LYS A 65 -10.48 0.62 10.04
CA LYS A 65 -11.11 -0.65 10.45
C LYS A 65 -10.51 -1.19 11.74
N MET A 66 -9.17 -1.19 11.86
CA MET A 66 -8.50 -1.63 13.08
C MET A 66 -8.89 -0.76 14.28
N ALA A 67 -9.03 0.56 14.12
CA ALA A 67 -9.50 1.43 15.19
C ALA A 67 -10.92 1.07 15.66
N ALA A 68 -11.84 0.79 14.73
CA ALA A 68 -13.19 0.35 15.05
C ALA A 68 -13.21 -1.02 15.76
N GLU A 69 -12.37 -1.95 15.31
CA GLU A 69 -12.18 -3.27 15.92
C GLU A 69 -11.65 -3.14 17.36
N ILE A 70 -10.65 -2.28 17.61
CA ILE A 70 -10.13 -2.00 18.95
C ILE A 70 -11.24 -1.43 19.86
N LEU A 71 -12.01 -0.45 19.38
CA LEU A 71 -13.12 0.12 20.16
C LEU A 71 -14.19 -0.93 20.50
N LYS A 72 -14.44 -1.90 19.61
CA LYS A 72 -15.38 -3.00 19.83
C LYS A 72 -14.93 -3.91 20.99
N THR A 73 -13.62 -4.12 21.17
CA THR A 73 -13.08 -4.88 22.33
C THR A 73 -13.21 -4.17 23.67
N VAL A 74 -13.42 -2.85 23.69
CA VAL A 74 -13.67 -2.09 24.93
C VAL A 74 -15.07 -2.40 25.48
N GLN A 75 -16.04 -2.71 24.60
CA GLN A 75 -17.42 -3.02 24.99
C GLN A 75 -17.59 -4.47 25.46
N VAL A 76 -16.90 -5.42 24.82
CA VAL A 76 -17.08 -6.86 25.13
C VAL A 76 -15.73 -7.50 25.51
N ARG A 77 -15.60 -7.83 26.81
CA ARG A 77 -14.43 -8.53 27.39
C ARG A 77 -14.46 -10.05 27.17
N SER A 78 -15.15 -10.53 26.13
CA SER A 78 -15.19 -11.97 25.81
C SER A 78 -13.87 -12.40 25.18
N LEU A 79 -13.17 -13.34 25.81
CA LEU A 79 -11.90 -13.88 25.30
C LEU A 79 -12.03 -14.51 23.91
N GLU A 80 -13.20 -15.06 23.58
CA GLU A 80 -13.45 -15.73 22.29
C GLU A 80 -13.58 -14.71 21.15
N GLU A 81 -14.31 -13.62 21.36
CA GLU A 81 -14.43 -12.53 20.37
C GLU A 81 -13.08 -11.84 20.15
N LEU A 82 -12.32 -11.65 21.23
CA LEU A 82 -10.99 -11.05 21.20
C LEU A 82 -9.98 -11.96 20.46
N LEU A 83 -10.12 -13.29 20.58
CA LEU A 83 -9.33 -14.29 19.85
C LEU A 83 -9.59 -14.26 18.35
N VAL A 84 -10.85 -14.25 17.94
CA VAL A 84 -11.23 -14.16 16.51
C VAL A 84 -10.71 -12.86 15.91
N LEU A 85 -10.84 -11.75 16.64
CA LEU A 85 -10.35 -10.44 16.21
C LEU A 85 -8.82 -10.42 16.09
N GLY A 86 -8.12 -10.97 17.09
CA GLY A 86 -6.67 -11.12 17.07
C GLY A 86 -6.19 -11.97 15.89
N ALA A 87 -6.90 -13.05 15.56
CA ALA A 87 -6.61 -13.89 14.41
C ALA A 87 -6.78 -13.14 13.07
N ILE A 88 -7.82 -12.31 12.93
CA ILE A 88 -8.05 -11.48 11.74
C ILE A 88 -6.92 -10.45 11.57
N ILE A 89 -6.52 -9.78 12.65
CA ILE A 89 -5.42 -8.80 12.63
C ILE A 89 -4.09 -9.48 12.28
N LEU A 90 -3.81 -10.65 12.88
CA LEU A 90 -2.60 -11.43 12.60
C LEU A 90 -2.56 -11.87 11.13
N LEU A 91 -3.67 -12.37 10.60
CA LEU A 91 -3.79 -12.75 9.19
C LEU A 91 -3.54 -11.56 8.26
N ARG A 92 -4.10 -10.39 8.60
CA ARG A 92 -3.90 -9.15 7.84
C ARG A 92 -2.42 -8.73 7.84
N ALA A 93 -1.76 -8.82 9.00
CA ALA A 93 -0.34 -8.52 9.13
C ALA A 93 0.53 -9.48 8.31
N LEU A 94 0.24 -10.79 8.36
CA LEU A 94 0.98 -11.80 7.61
C LEU A 94 0.84 -11.62 6.09
N LEU A 95 -0.38 -11.42 5.59
CA LEU A 95 -0.62 -11.18 4.17
C LEU A 95 0.02 -9.87 3.68
N SER A 96 -0.14 -8.80 4.45
CA SER A 96 0.48 -7.51 4.11
C SER A 96 2.01 -7.57 4.16
N PHE A 97 2.58 -8.31 5.10
CA PHE A 97 4.01 -8.52 5.22
C PHE A 97 4.57 -9.33 4.05
N MET A 98 3.89 -10.42 3.68
CA MET A 98 4.27 -11.25 2.53
C MET A 98 4.33 -10.43 1.23
N ILE A 99 3.31 -9.61 0.97
CA ILE A 99 3.30 -8.73 -0.21
C ILE A 99 4.42 -7.68 -0.12
N HIS A 100 4.69 -7.10 1.06
CA HIS A 100 5.76 -6.10 1.20
C HIS A 100 7.16 -6.68 0.91
N VAL A 101 7.40 -7.93 1.30
CA VAL A 101 8.68 -8.62 1.03
C VAL A 101 8.87 -8.84 -0.47
N GLU A 102 7.85 -9.33 -1.18
CA GLU A 102 7.91 -9.48 -2.64
C GLU A 102 8.11 -8.14 -3.36
N VAL A 103 7.41 -7.10 -2.92
CA VAL A 103 7.53 -5.76 -3.51
C VAL A 103 8.93 -5.17 -3.28
N LYS A 104 9.54 -5.42 -2.12
CA LYS A 104 10.91 -4.97 -1.84
C LYS A 104 11.93 -5.66 -2.75
N GLN A 105 11.81 -6.97 -2.95
CA GLN A 105 12.68 -7.71 -3.87
C GLN A 105 12.58 -7.19 -5.31
N GLY A 106 11.37 -6.86 -5.78
CA GLY A 106 11.20 -6.28 -7.12
C GLY A 106 11.75 -4.86 -7.28
N ARG A 107 11.81 -4.06 -6.20
CA ARG A 107 12.35 -2.69 -6.26
C ARG A 107 13.87 -2.66 -6.23
N ASP A 108 14.49 -3.48 -5.39
CA ASP A 108 15.95 -3.57 -5.28
C ASP A 108 16.58 -4.06 -6.59
N GLU A 109 15.92 -4.98 -7.32
CA GLU A 109 16.40 -5.47 -8.61
C GLU A 109 16.32 -4.40 -9.72
N THR A 110 15.32 -3.51 -9.66
CA THR A 110 15.16 -2.42 -10.63
C THR A 110 16.20 -1.31 -10.42
N GLU A 111 16.51 -0.94 -9.17
CA GLU A 111 17.55 0.06 -8.86
C GLU A 111 18.97 -0.44 -9.23
N ILE A 112 19.26 -1.73 -9.03
CA ILE A 112 20.55 -2.33 -9.43
C ILE A 112 20.70 -2.35 -10.96
N LEU A 113 19.61 -2.63 -11.69
CA LEU A 113 19.60 -2.60 -13.16
C LEU A 113 19.81 -1.18 -13.72
N ASP A 114 19.15 -0.17 -13.14
CA ASP A 114 19.33 1.23 -13.54
C ASP A 114 20.77 1.71 -13.26
N MET A 115 21.34 1.35 -12.11
CA MET A 115 22.74 1.68 -11.79
C MET A 115 23.74 0.96 -12.70
N LYS A 116 23.47 -0.30 -13.09
CA LYS A 116 24.28 -1.02 -14.09
C LYS A 116 24.19 -0.41 -15.48
N CYS A 117 23.02 0.09 -15.88
CA CYS A 117 22.87 0.78 -17.16
C CYS A 117 23.66 2.09 -17.17
N ALA A 118 23.60 2.88 -16.10
CA ALA A 118 24.36 4.12 -15.97
C ALA A 118 25.89 3.90 -16.03
N ILE A 119 26.42 2.92 -15.28
CA ILE A 119 27.86 2.58 -15.32
C ILE A 119 28.26 2.11 -16.73
N ARG A 120 27.41 1.32 -17.39
CA ARG A 120 27.69 0.83 -18.74
C ARG A 120 27.66 1.92 -19.80
N GLU A 121 26.85 2.97 -19.61
CA GLU A 121 26.86 4.15 -20.46
C GLU A 121 28.15 4.95 -20.27
N GLU A 122 28.59 5.16 -19.03
CA GLU A 122 29.86 5.84 -18.73
C GLU A 122 31.08 5.10 -19.30
N GLU A 123 31.12 3.77 -19.20
CA GLU A 123 32.19 2.95 -19.80
C GLU A 123 32.25 3.07 -21.32
N LYS A 124 31.09 3.05 -22.00
CA LYS A 124 31.04 3.24 -23.46
C LYS A 124 31.49 4.64 -23.88
N GLN A 125 31.15 5.65 -23.08
CA GLN A 125 31.51 7.03 -23.37
C GLN A 125 33.02 7.26 -23.19
N GLN A 126 33.62 6.63 -22.17
CA GLN A 126 35.08 6.62 -22.00
C GLN A 126 35.78 5.87 -23.14
N GLU A 127 35.26 4.73 -23.59
CA GLU A 127 35.83 4.01 -24.75
C GLU A 127 35.74 4.85 -26.04
N GLU A 128 34.63 5.56 -26.28
CA GLU A 128 34.51 6.44 -27.45
C GLU A 128 35.42 7.66 -27.37
N ASP A 129 35.55 8.29 -26.20
CA ASP A 129 36.46 9.43 -25.99
C ASP A 129 37.93 9.00 -26.10
N GLN A 130 38.26 7.80 -25.66
CA GLN A 130 39.60 7.23 -25.81
C GLN A 130 39.88 6.90 -27.28
N ARG A 131 38.92 6.27 -27.99
CA ARG A 131 39.06 5.96 -29.42
C ARG A 131 39.17 7.21 -30.30
N LYS A 132 38.56 8.33 -29.91
CA LYS A 132 38.71 9.63 -30.59
C LYS A 132 40.08 10.28 -30.34
N ARG A 133 40.66 10.11 -29.13
CA ARG A 133 42.03 10.54 -28.85
C ARG A 133 43.04 9.74 -29.68
N ASP A 134 42.89 8.42 -29.72
CA ASP A 134 43.76 7.54 -30.52
C ASP A 134 43.62 7.76 -32.03
N LEU A 135 42.57 8.44 -32.49
CA LEU A 135 42.36 8.82 -33.90
C LEU A 135 43.02 10.17 -34.27
N PHE A 136 43.37 10.98 -33.27
CA PHE A 136 43.94 12.33 -33.43
C PHE A 136 45.45 12.39 -33.16
N ASP A 137 46.04 11.29 -32.66
CA ASP A 137 47.48 11.03 -32.57
C ASP A 137 47.98 10.21 -33.77
#